data_AF-A0A9P0JRF8-F1
#
_entry.id   AF-A0A9P0JRF8-F1
#
_cell.length_a   1.000
_cell.length_b   1.000
_cell.length_c   1.000
_cell.angle_alpha   90.00
_cell.angle_beta   90.00
_cell.angle_gamma   90.00
#
_symmetry.space_group_name_H-M   'P 1'
#
loop_
_entity.id
_entity.type
_entity.pdbx_description
1 polymer ?
#
loop_
_entity_poly.entity_id
_entity_poly.type
_entity_poly.pdbx_seq_one_letter_code
_entity_poly.pdbx_strand_id
1 'polypeptide(L)'
;MSAKGCLHVQNLKRHPQNLDTFKWLHTVFVVAGSPKSHEIKVSNAWCRTCKNRGPFLHACLGCVYFGCHKHIREHTKSQKHNFSLELSYGQLHCTACGDYVYDADIDAITMENKMNAAEFRKR
;
A
#
# COMPACT_ATOMS: atom_id res chain seq x y z
N MET A 1 8.44 -21.48 1.54
CA MET A 1 8.62 -20.15 0.93
C MET A 1 9.70 -20.29 -0.14
N SER A 2 9.40 -19.98 -1.40
CA SER A 2 10.35 -20.15 -2.51
C SER A 2 11.59 -19.27 -2.27
N ALA A 3 12.79 -19.79 -2.51
CA ALA A 3 14.06 -19.06 -2.41
C ALA A 3 14.16 -17.86 -3.39
N LYS A 4 13.25 -17.81 -4.37
CA LYS A 4 13.01 -16.68 -5.25
C LYS A 4 11.80 -15.95 -4.69
N GLY A 5 11.92 -14.66 -4.35
CA GLY A 5 10.88 -13.85 -3.70
C GLY A 5 9.51 -13.83 -4.42
N CYS A 6 8.66 -12.86 -4.11
CA CYS A 6 7.28 -12.86 -4.64
C CYS A 6 7.25 -12.75 -6.18
N LEU A 7 6.94 -13.86 -6.88
CA LEU A 7 6.78 -13.88 -8.34
C LEU A 7 5.67 -12.93 -8.82
N HIS A 8 4.64 -12.72 -8.01
CA HIS A 8 3.58 -11.78 -8.31
C HIS A 8 4.12 -10.34 -8.38
N VAL A 9 5.03 -9.96 -7.47
CA VAL A 9 5.66 -8.63 -7.52
C VAL A 9 6.61 -8.53 -8.70
N GLN A 10 7.35 -9.59 -9.05
CA GLN A 10 8.14 -9.58 -10.28
C GLN A 10 7.26 -9.33 -11.52
N ASN A 11 6.07 -9.94 -11.57
CA ASN A 11 5.11 -9.68 -12.65
C ASN A 11 4.52 -8.27 -12.61
N LEU A 12 4.24 -7.73 -11.41
CA LEU A 12 3.78 -6.35 -11.23
C LEU A 12 4.80 -5.37 -11.82
N LYS A 13 6.09 -5.55 -11.50
CA LYS A 13 7.20 -4.68 -11.92
C LYS A 13 7.55 -4.75 -13.41
N ARG A 14 7.05 -5.73 -14.17
CA ARG A 14 7.34 -5.85 -15.62
C ARG A 14 6.99 -4.58 -16.41
N HIS A 15 6.01 -3.84 -15.92
CA HIS A 15 5.55 -2.59 -16.52
C HIS A 15 5.56 -1.49 -15.46
N PRO A 16 6.39 -0.43 -15.61
CA PRO A 16 6.51 0.62 -14.61
C PRO A 16 5.18 1.26 -14.21
N GLN A 17 4.25 1.41 -15.16
CA GLN A 17 2.92 1.98 -14.93
C GLN A 17 2.08 1.19 -13.91
N ASN A 18 2.36 -0.10 -13.71
CA ASN A 18 1.66 -0.91 -12.71
C ASN A 18 2.01 -0.48 -11.27
N LEU A 19 3.11 0.25 -11.09
CA LEU A 19 3.55 0.76 -9.80
C LEU A 19 3.04 2.19 -9.54
N ASP A 20 2.36 2.84 -10.49
CA ASP A 20 1.91 4.22 -10.32
C ASP A 20 0.91 4.35 -9.17
N THR A 21 -0.04 3.42 -9.07
CA THR A 21 -0.97 3.37 -7.93
C THR A 21 -0.23 3.15 -6.61
N PHE A 22 0.81 2.30 -6.59
CA PHE A 22 1.63 2.10 -5.40
C PHE A 22 2.37 3.37 -5.01
N LYS A 23 3.06 4.01 -5.96
CA LYS A 23 3.80 5.28 -5.75
C LYS A 23 2.87 6.34 -5.18
N TRP A 24 1.71 6.54 -5.82
CA TRP A 24 0.74 7.53 -5.40
C TRP A 24 0.16 7.23 -4.01
N LEU A 25 -0.27 5.98 -3.76
CA LEU A 25 -0.79 5.57 -2.45
C LEU A 25 0.24 5.76 -1.35
N HIS A 26 1.49 5.38 -1.60
CA HIS A 26 2.59 5.55 -0.66
C HIS A 26 2.84 7.02 -0.36
N THR A 27 2.94 7.88 -1.38
CA THR A 27 3.16 9.32 -1.20
C THR A 27 2.02 9.99 -0.44
N VAL A 28 0.76 9.70 -0.79
CA VAL A 28 -0.40 10.38 -0.18
C VAL A 28 -0.73 9.83 1.21
N PHE A 29 -0.76 8.50 1.37
CA PHE A 29 -1.31 7.87 2.58
C PHE A 29 -0.26 7.32 3.54
N VAL A 30 0.97 7.06 3.10
CA VAL A 30 2.06 6.61 3.98
C VAL A 30 2.91 7.79 4.39
N VAL A 31 3.57 8.42 3.41
CA VAL A 31 4.48 9.57 3.61
C VAL A 31 3.72 10.79 4.11
N ALA A 32 2.65 11.17 3.41
CA ALA A 32 1.78 12.30 3.77
C ALA A 32 2.55 13.61 4.06
N GLY A 33 3.59 13.89 3.26
CA GLY A 33 4.57 14.96 3.52
C GLY A 33 4.14 16.38 3.15
N SER A 34 2.87 16.59 2.83
CA SER A 34 2.27 17.91 2.61
C SER A 34 0.97 18.06 3.41
N PRO A 35 0.56 19.28 3.79
CA PRO A 35 -0.72 19.52 4.47
C PRO A 35 -1.91 18.91 3.73
N LYS A 36 -1.94 19.06 2.40
CA LYS A 36 -2.98 18.48 1.53
C LYS A 36 -3.01 16.96 1.60
N SER A 37 -1.86 16.29 1.47
CA SER A 37 -1.81 14.82 1.59
C SER A 37 -2.19 14.33 2.99
N HIS A 38 -1.83 15.08 4.03
CA HIS A 38 -2.18 14.77 5.40
C HIS A 38 -3.70 14.87 5.62
N GLU A 39 -4.34 15.93 5.13
CA GLU A 39 -5.80 16.08 5.17
C GLU A 39 -6.52 14.94 4.43
N ILE A 40 -6.04 14.59 3.24
CA ILE A 40 -6.57 13.46 2.46
C ILE A 40 -6.44 12.15 3.25
N LYS A 41 -5.28 11.91 3.86
CA LYS A 41 -5.05 10.72 4.70
C LYS A 41 -6.02 10.65 5.86
N VAL A 42 -6.18 11.73 6.63
CA VAL A 42 -7.07 11.78 7.80
C VAL A 42 -8.54 11.56 7.39
N SER A 43 -9.00 12.23 6.33
CA SER A 43 -10.37 12.12 5.83
C SER A 43 -10.74 10.72 5.34
N ASN A 44 -9.74 9.94 4.90
CA ASN A 44 -9.93 8.60 4.35
C ASN A 44 -9.45 7.48 5.28
N ALA A 45 -8.99 7.79 6.50
CA ALA A 45 -8.46 6.81 7.46
C ALA A 45 -9.56 5.96 8.13
N TRP A 46 -10.37 5.27 7.33
CA TRP A 46 -11.41 4.35 7.81
C TRP A 46 -11.65 3.19 6.85
N CYS A 47 -12.07 2.04 7.39
CA CYS A 47 -12.41 0.86 6.60
C CYS A 47 -13.75 1.07 5.89
N ARG A 48 -13.79 0.89 4.57
CA ARG A 48 -15.01 1.11 3.77
C ARG A 48 -16.15 0.16 4.11
N THR A 49 -15.86 -1.03 4.66
CA THR A 49 -16.86 -2.00 5.11
C THR A 49 -17.35 -1.72 6.53
N CYS A 50 -16.52 -1.92 7.57
CA CYS A 50 -16.98 -1.77 8.96
C CYS A 50 -16.95 -0.34 9.53
N LYS A 51 -16.49 0.65 8.75
CA LYS A 51 -16.37 2.05 9.15
C LYS A 51 -15.42 2.34 10.32
N ASN A 52 -14.73 1.32 10.85
CA ASN A 52 -13.72 1.52 11.88
C ASN A 52 -12.59 2.41 11.38
N ARG A 53 -12.23 3.38 12.23
CA ARG A 53 -11.02 4.21 12.13
C ARG A 53 -9.91 3.57 12.94
N GLY A 54 -8.66 3.77 12.54
CA GLY A 54 -7.53 3.34 13.35
C GLY A 54 -6.24 3.08 12.57
N PRO A 55 -5.16 2.72 13.29
CA PRO A 55 -3.95 2.19 12.68
C PRO A 55 -4.25 0.84 11.98
N PHE A 56 -3.37 0.40 11.08
CA PHE A 56 -3.47 -0.88 10.36
C PHE A 56 -4.56 -0.96 9.28
N LEU A 57 -4.86 0.16 8.64
CA LEU A 57 -5.61 0.15 7.38
C LEU A 57 -4.70 -0.23 6.22
N HIS A 58 -5.28 -0.90 5.24
CA HIS A 58 -4.64 -1.19 3.98
C HIS A 58 -5.41 -0.54 2.83
N ALA A 59 -4.69 -0.14 1.79
CA ALA A 59 -5.25 0.30 0.52
C ALA A 59 -5.01 -0.75 -0.57
N CYS A 60 -6.06 -1.10 -1.33
CA CYS A 60 -5.96 -1.98 -2.48
C CYS A 60 -5.26 -1.26 -3.65
N LEU A 61 -4.26 -1.90 -4.28
CA LEU A 61 -3.58 -1.31 -5.44
C LEU A 61 -4.40 -1.38 -6.73
N GLY A 62 -5.39 -2.27 -6.81
CA GLY A 62 -6.23 -2.43 -8.00
C GLY A 62 -7.34 -1.38 -8.13
N CYS A 63 -7.82 -0.84 -7.01
CA CYS A 63 -9.01 0.04 -7.02
C CYS A 63 -9.05 1.08 -5.89
N VAL A 64 -7.99 1.24 -5.10
CA VAL A 64 -7.92 2.24 -4.01
C VAL A 64 -8.99 2.01 -2.92
N TYR A 65 -9.49 0.78 -2.79
CA TYR A 65 -10.37 0.38 -1.67
C TYR A 65 -9.60 0.34 -0.35
N PHE A 66 -10.18 0.89 0.73
CA PHE A 66 -9.56 0.93 2.06
C PHE A 66 -10.23 -0.06 3.00
N GLY A 67 -9.44 -0.96 3.58
CA GLY A 67 -9.93 -2.02 4.46
C GLY A 67 -9.07 -2.17 5.71
N CYS A 68 -9.70 -2.54 6.83
CA CYS A 68 -8.93 -3.16 7.92
C CYS A 68 -8.42 -4.54 7.48
N HIS A 69 -7.51 -5.13 8.25
CA HIS A 69 -6.84 -6.38 7.91
C HIS A 69 -7.78 -7.51 7.44
N LYS A 70 -8.95 -7.67 8.08
CA LYS A 70 -9.96 -8.66 7.65
C LYS A 70 -10.58 -8.28 6.30
N HIS A 71 -11.18 -7.09 6.21
CA HIS A 71 -11.94 -6.67 5.03
C HIS A 71 -11.07 -6.46 3.78
N ILE A 72 -9.80 -6.07 3.92
CA ILE A 72 -8.91 -5.97 2.76
C ILE A 72 -8.57 -7.35 2.18
N ARG A 73 -8.41 -8.38 3.02
CA ARG A 73 -8.16 -9.76 2.57
C ARG A 73 -9.39 -10.34 1.88
N GLU A 74 -10.59 -10.09 2.42
CA GLU A 74 -11.85 -10.45 1.76
C GLU A 74 -12.05 -9.71 0.44
N HIS A 75 -11.77 -8.40 0.42
CA HIS A 75 -11.86 -7.57 -0.78
C HIS A 75 -10.92 -8.06 -1.89
N THR A 76 -9.64 -8.24 -1.59
CA THR A 76 -8.65 -8.66 -2.59
C THR A 76 -8.95 -10.04 -3.17
N LYS A 77 -9.42 -10.98 -2.34
CA LYS A 77 -9.87 -12.31 -2.80
C LYS A 77 -11.10 -12.23 -3.70
N SER A 78 -12.14 -11.48 -3.30
CA SER A 78 -13.39 -11.39 -4.05
C SER A 78 -13.24 -10.65 -5.38
N GLN A 79 -12.46 -9.57 -5.41
CA GLN A 79 -12.20 -8.77 -6.62
C GLN A 79 -11.04 -9.29 -7.47
N LYS A 80 -10.38 -10.38 -7.04
CA LYS A 80 -9.17 -10.92 -7.68
C LYS A 80 -8.04 -9.87 -7.82
N HIS A 81 -7.94 -8.97 -6.85
CA HIS A 81 -6.83 -8.03 -6.75
C HIS A 81 -5.68 -8.68 -5.98
N ASN A 82 -4.45 -8.52 -6.46
CA ASN A 82 -3.31 -9.26 -5.92
C ASN A 82 -2.57 -8.55 -4.79
N PHE A 83 -2.75 -7.24 -4.64
CA PHE A 83 -1.91 -6.43 -3.76
C PHE A 83 -2.68 -5.43 -2.91
N SER A 84 -2.19 -5.23 -1.69
CA SER A 84 -2.59 -4.14 -0.81
C SER A 84 -1.38 -3.51 -0.11
N LEU A 85 -1.46 -2.22 0.17
CA LEU A 85 -0.45 -1.44 0.86
C LEU A 85 -0.89 -1.20 2.30
N GLU A 86 -0.10 -1.59 3.29
CA GLU A 86 -0.32 -1.23 4.69
C GLU A 86 0.04 0.26 4.91
N LEU A 87 -0.89 1.04 5.47
CA LEU A 87 -0.80 2.51 5.47
C LEU A 87 0.02 3.10 6.64
N SER A 88 0.44 2.30 7.61
CA SER A 88 1.23 2.76 8.76
C SER A 88 2.72 2.80 8.43
N TYR A 89 3.23 1.77 7.75
CA TYR A 89 4.64 1.60 7.41
C TYR A 89 4.91 1.57 5.90
N GLY A 90 3.87 1.40 5.08
CA GLY A 90 4.03 1.30 3.62
C GLY A 90 4.45 -0.07 3.13
N GLN A 91 4.20 -1.13 3.90
CA GLN A 91 4.56 -2.50 3.51
C GLN A 91 3.57 -3.05 2.47
N LEU A 92 4.11 -3.58 1.37
CA LEU A 92 3.31 -4.22 0.33
C LEU A 92 2.94 -5.65 0.72
N HIS A 93 1.66 -6.00 0.68
CA HIS A 93 1.15 -7.35 0.93
C HIS A 93 0.66 -7.99 -0.37
N CYS A 94 1.03 -9.26 -0.58
CA CYS A 94 0.56 -10.05 -1.71
C CYS A 94 -0.53 -11.04 -1.26
N THR A 95 -1.74 -10.88 -1.78
CA THR A 95 -2.88 -11.75 -1.44
C THR A 95 -2.66 -13.19 -1.86
N ALA A 96 -2.00 -13.42 -3.00
CA ALA A 96 -1.73 -14.77 -3.50
C ALA A 96 -0.65 -15.49 -2.68
N CYS A 97 0.35 -14.78 -2.16
CA CYS A 97 1.34 -15.35 -1.23
C CYS A 97 0.82 -15.44 0.21
N GLY A 98 -0.14 -14.59 0.58
CA GLY A 98 -0.66 -14.48 1.93
C GLY A 98 0.25 -13.73 2.90
N ASP A 99 1.32 -13.10 2.40
CA ASP A 99 2.37 -12.50 3.20
C ASP A 99 2.83 -11.15 2.63
N TYR A 100 3.57 -10.41 3.45
CA TYR A 100 4.25 -9.19 3.05
C TYR A 100 5.41 -9.50 2.10
N VAL A 101 5.63 -8.60 1.16
CA VAL A 101 6.68 -8.70 0.16
C VAL A 101 7.85 -7.82 0.57
N TYR A 102 9.04 -8.39 0.47
CA TYR A 102 10.32 -7.73 0.58
C TYR A 102 10.98 -7.77 -0.80
N ASP A 103 11.16 -6.60 -1.40
CA ASP A 103 11.68 -6.46 -2.77
C ASP A 103 12.42 -5.13 -2.90
N ALA A 104 13.68 -5.20 -3.36
CA ALA A 104 14.58 -4.05 -3.37
C ALA A 104 14.07 -2.88 -4.23
N ASP A 105 13.35 -3.14 -5.33
CA ASP A 105 12.81 -2.09 -6.18
C ASP A 105 11.63 -1.38 -5.49
N ILE A 106 10.81 -2.13 -4.78
CA ILE A 106 9.73 -1.57 -3.96
C ILE A 106 10.33 -0.71 -2.85
N ASP A 107 11.35 -1.21 -2.16
CA ASP A 107 12.04 -0.46 -1.09
C ASP A 107 12.66 0.84 -1.63
N ALA A 108 13.31 0.79 -2.80
CA ALA A 108 13.86 1.96 -3.47
C ALA A 108 12.79 3.03 -3.76
N ILE A 109 11.62 2.63 -4.27
CA ILE A 109 10.49 3.55 -4.49
C ILE A 109 9.99 4.15 -3.17
N THR A 110 9.89 3.36 -2.10
CA THR A 110 9.47 3.91 -0.80
C THR A 110 10.48 4.92 -0.28
N MET A 111 11.77 4.67 -0.47
CA MET A 111 12.85 5.57 -0.07
C MET A 111 12.82 6.87 -0.88
N GLU A 112 12.70 6.78 -2.20
CA GLU A 112 12.56 7.93 -3.09
C GLU A 112 11.38 8.82 -2.68
N ASN A 113 10.19 8.23 -2.47
CA ASN A 113 9.02 8.97 -2.03
C ASN A 113 9.20 9.65 -0.66
N LYS A 114 9.97 9.05 0.24
CA LYS A 114 10.29 9.66 1.55
C LYS A 114 11.29 10.80 1.39
N MET A 115 12.30 10.66 0.54
CA MET A 115 13.31 11.69 0.28
C MET A 115 12.74 12.90 -0.45
N ASN A 116 11.77 12.70 -1.34
CA ASN A 116 11.09 13.78 -2.07
C ASN A 116 10.03 14.51 -1.23
N ALA A 117 9.79 14.10 0.01
CA ALA A 117 8.83 14.73 0.90
C ALA A 117 9.42 15.99 1.53
N ALA A 118 8.68 17.11 1.49
CA ALA A 118 9.07 18.33 2.19
C ALA A 118 9.17 18.13 3.71
N GLU A 119 8.28 17.33 4.28
CA GLU A 119 8.38 16.79 5.63
C GLU A 119 8.14 15.28 5.62
N PHE A 120 9.00 14.50 6.26
CA PHE A 120 8.70 13.10 6.59
C PHE A 120 8.48 12.96 8.09
N ARG A 121 7.22 12.76 8.49
CA ARG A 121 6.87 12.53 9.89
C ARG A 121 6.99 11.05 10.19
N LYS A 122 8.10 10.63 10.81
CA LYS A 122 8.17 9.31 11.45
C LYS A 122 7.04 9.23 12.48
N ARG A 123 6.15 8.26 12.32
CA ARG A 123 5.19 7.89 13.36
C ARG A 123 5.91 7.34 14.57
#